data_AF-A0A7J8PNA8-F1
#
_entry.id   AF-A0A7J8PNA8-F1
#
_cell.length_a   1.000
_cell.length_b   1.000
_cell.length_c   1.000
_cell.angle_alpha   90.00
_cell.angle_beta   90.00
_cell.angle_gamma   90.00
#
_symmetry.space_group_name_H-M   'P 1'
#
loop_
_entity.id
_entity.type
_entity.pdbx_description
1 polymer ?
#
loop_
_entity_poly.entity_id
_entity_poly.type
_entity_poly.pdbx_seq_one_letter_code
_entity_poly.pdbx_strand_id
1 'polypeptide(L)'
;MKYLKNFHQFDLHFKKHCEEGKLPNYVVVEQRYFDLLSVPANDDHPSHDVSEGQKFVKEVYEALRSSPQWKEMLLVITYDEHGGFYDHVPTPTTGVPSPDDIVGPEPYHFKFDRLGVRVPTFFVSPWIEPGTVIHRPLGPYPTSEFEHSSIPATVKKIFNLKEFLTKRDAWAATFEGVINRKNPRVDCPVTLPEPVKMRPTEAKETAKLSDFQKELVQMAAVLNGDHKSDMYPHKLVEKMTVAEAAKYVNGAFNKFCDECQRGGIHESEIVELGKQVERPKGRSFIYKFFKCLVCHD
;
A
#
# COMPACT_ATOMS: atom_id res chain seq x y z
N MET A 1 -5.92 -11.82 -12.79
CA MET A 1 -5.55 -11.50 -11.39
C MET A 1 -6.76 -11.74 -10.50
N LYS A 2 -6.70 -12.69 -9.56
CA LYS A 2 -7.82 -13.14 -8.70
C LYS A 2 -8.45 -12.03 -7.83
N TYR A 3 -7.65 -11.00 -7.49
CA TYR A 3 -8.01 -10.00 -6.48
C TYR A 3 -8.15 -8.57 -7.03
N LEU A 4 -8.28 -8.38 -8.35
CA LEU A 4 -8.44 -7.05 -8.94
C LEU A 4 -9.64 -6.28 -8.35
N LYS A 5 -10.70 -7.00 -7.98
CA LYS A 5 -11.91 -6.43 -7.37
C LYS A 5 -11.70 -5.90 -5.95
N ASN A 6 -10.53 -6.11 -5.35
CA ASN A 6 -10.19 -5.62 -4.02
C ASN A 6 -9.57 -4.21 -4.04
N PHE A 7 -9.29 -3.65 -5.23
CA PHE A 7 -8.78 -2.29 -5.38
C PHE A 7 -9.96 -1.32 -5.50
N HIS A 8 -10.00 -0.33 -4.61
CA HIS A 8 -11.13 0.57 -4.44
C HIS A 8 -10.67 2.02 -4.34
N GLN A 9 -11.41 2.93 -4.98
CA GLN A 9 -11.19 4.37 -4.83
C GLN A 9 -11.59 4.83 -3.44
N PHE A 10 -10.71 5.59 -2.78
CA PHE A 10 -10.92 6.10 -1.42
C PHE A 10 -12.19 6.94 -1.29
N ASP A 11 -12.34 7.95 -2.15
CA ASP A 11 -13.39 8.96 -2.03
C ASP A 11 -14.81 8.43 -2.27
N LEU A 12 -14.94 7.26 -2.92
CA LEU A 12 -16.23 6.67 -3.26
C LEU A 12 -16.49 5.37 -2.50
N HIS A 13 -15.66 4.37 -2.74
CA HIS A 13 -15.93 3.01 -2.30
C HIS A 13 -15.57 2.82 -0.83
N PHE A 14 -14.40 3.31 -0.40
CA PHE A 14 -13.96 3.16 0.98
C PHE A 14 -14.91 3.88 1.95
N LYS A 15 -15.23 5.16 1.69
CA LYS A 15 -16.17 5.94 2.50
C LYS A 15 -17.55 5.28 2.58
N LYS A 16 -18.09 4.82 1.44
CA LYS A 16 -19.35 4.07 1.40
C LYS A 16 -19.30 2.74 2.16
N HIS A 17 -18.20 1.99 2.07
CA HIS A 17 -18.04 0.74 2.83
C HIS A 17 -17.95 1.02 4.34
N CYS A 18 -17.36 2.13 4.76
CA CYS A 18 -17.38 2.55 6.16
C CYS A 18 -18.82 2.82 6.62
N GLU A 19 -19.56 3.64 5.87
CA GLU A 19 -20.96 4.00 6.18
C GLU A 19 -21.87 2.77 6.27
N GLU A 20 -21.74 1.85 5.32
CA GLU A 20 -22.58 0.64 5.24
C GLU A 20 -22.13 -0.49 6.18
N GLY A 21 -20.97 -0.36 6.84
CA GLY A 21 -20.40 -1.42 7.66
C GLY A 21 -19.96 -2.65 6.85
N LYS A 22 -19.35 -2.42 5.69
CA LYS A 22 -18.93 -3.47 4.73
C LYS A 22 -17.42 -3.50 4.49
N LEU A 23 -16.61 -2.87 5.35
CA LEU A 23 -15.17 -3.02 5.24
C LEU A 23 -14.75 -4.47 5.49
N PRO A 24 -13.82 -5.02 4.68
CA PRO A 24 -13.27 -6.35 4.93
C PRO A 24 -12.37 -6.34 6.17
N ASN A 25 -12.00 -7.54 6.65
CA ASN A 25 -11.21 -7.72 7.88
C ASN A 25 -9.77 -7.18 7.79
N TYR A 26 -9.28 -6.87 6.58
CA TYR A 26 -7.96 -6.26 6.36
C TYR A 26 -8.07 -5.28 5.20
N VAL A 27 -7.70 -4.03 5.47
CA VAL A 27 -7.74 -2.91 4.52
C VAL A 27 -6.42 -2.17 4.60
N VAL A 28 -5.83 -1.90 3.44
CA VAL A 28 -4.69 -0.98 3.29
C VAL A 28 -5.23 0.27 2.58
N VAL A 29 -4.89 1.43 3.12
CA VAL A 29 -5.31 2.73 2.58
C VAL A 29 -4.04 3.47 2.15
N GLU A 30 -3.96 3.77 0.86
CA GLU A 30 -2.81 4.45 0.23
C GLU A 30 -3.15 5.89 -0.13
N GLN A 31 -2.15 6.76 -0.08
CA GLN A 31 -2.28 8.19 -0.42
C GLN A 31 -2.20 8.42 -1.93
N ARG A 32 -2.43 9.68 -2.33
CA ARG A 32 -2.16 10.20 -3.66
C ARG A 32 -0.81 10.91 -3.66
N TYR A 33 0.07 10.48 -4.56
CA TYR A 33 1.47 10.92 -4.63
C TYR A 33 1.77 11.97 -5.71
N PHE A 34 0.76 12.41 -6.46
CA PHE A 34 0.90 13.44 -7.49
C PHE A 34 0.14 14.70 -7.07
N ASP A 35 0.86 15.82 -6.97
CA ASP A 35 0.33 17.11 -6.54
C ASP A 35 -0.26 17.89 -7.72
N LEU A 36 -1.57 17.71 -7.95
CA LEU A 36 -2.34 18.34 -9.03
C LEU A 36 -3.21 19.48 -8.50
N LEU A 37 -3.54 20.48 -9.34
CA LEU A 37 -4.36 21.63 -8.91
C LEU A 37 -5.78 21.23 -8.48
N SER A 38 -6.39 20.26 -9.17
CA SER A 38 -7.77 19.82 -8.91
C SER A 38 -7.86 18.74 -7.84
N VAL A 39 -6.81 17.93 -7.70
CA VAL A 39 -6.73 16.80 -6.75
C VAL A 39 -5.32 16.79 -6.18
N PRO A 40 -5.06 17.55 -5.10
CA PRO A 40 -3.72 17.65 -4.53
C PRO A 40 -3.25 16.30 -3.99
N ALA A 41 -1.92 16.18 -3.88
CA ALA A 41 -1.32 15.09 -3.12
C ALA A 41 -1.75 15.21 -1.66
N ASN A 42 -1.93 14.07 -1.00
CA ASN A 42 -2.44 14.01 0.37
C ASN A 42 -1.61 13.05 1.23
N ASP A 43 -0.30 13.12 1.03
CA ASP A 43 0.73 12.50 1.85
C ASP A 43 1.52 13.59 2.61
N ASP A 44 2.49 13.16 3.41
CA ASP A 44 3.41 14.06 4.13
C ASP A 44 4.77 14.25 3.39
N HIS A 45 4.88 13.82 2.12
CA HIS A 45 6.14 13.81 1.37
C HIS A 45 6.51 15.22 0.86
N PRO A 46 7.77 15.69 1.03
CA PRO A 46 8.21 16.96 0.45
C PRO A 46 8.16 16.97 -1.09
N SER A 47 7.71 18.02 -1.77
CA SER A 47 7.28 19.34 -1.27
C SER A 47 5.76 19.50 -1.19
N HIS A 48 5.02 18.42 -0.96
CA HIS A 48 3.56 18.47 -0.81
C HIS A 48 3.18 19.25 0.46
N ASP A 49 1.91 19.65 0.54
CA ASP A 49 1.39 20.32 1.73
C ASP A 49 1.03 19.28 2.79
N VAL A 50 1.83 19.19 3.86
CA VAL A 50 1.60 18.26 4.98
C VAL A 50 0.19 18.41 5.56
N SER A 51 -0.43 19.60 5.47
CA SER A 51 -1.82 19.75 5.94
C SER A 51 -2.84 18.92 5.15
N GLU A 52 -2.59 18.65 3.86
CA GLU A 52 -3.42 17.73 3.06
C GLU A 52 -3.23 16.28 3.50
N GLY A 53 -2.01 15.88 3.86
CA GLY A 53 -1.71 14.59 4.48
C GLY A 53 -2.44 14.42 5.83
N GLN A 54 -2.36 15.41 6.70
CA GLN A 54 -3.09 15.40 7.98
C GLN A 54 -4.61 15.43 7.80
N LYS A 55 -5.10 16.12 6.76
CA LYS A 55 -6.53 16.12 6.41
C LYS A 55 -6.97 14.74 5.95
N PHE A 56 -6.14 14.03 5.18
CA PHE A 56 -6.41 12.65 4.79
C PHE A 56 -6.48 11.71 5.99
N VAL A 57 -5.54 11.80 6.94
CA VAL A 57 -5.59 11.03 8.19
C VAL A 57 -6.90 11.30 8.95
N LYS A 58 -7.31 12.57 9.03
CA LYS A 58 -8.60 12.96 9.63
C LYS A 58 -9.78 12.35 8.89
N GLU A 59 -9.84 12.43 7.57
CA GLU A 59 -10.93 11.85 6.77
C GLU A 59 -11.02 10.32 6.95
N VAL A 60 -9.89 9.63 6.99
CA VAL A 60 -9.84 8.18 7.28
C VAL A 60 -10.39 7.89 8.67
N TYR A 61 -9.89 8.61 9.69
CA TYR A 61 -10.34 8.43 11.07
C TYR A 61 -11.84 8.66 11.21
N GLU A 62 -12.35 9.79 10.71
CA GLU A 62 -13.76 10.17 10.86
C GLU A 62 -14.68 9.19 10.14
N ALA A 63 -14.31 8.71 8.95
CA ALA A 63 -15.06 7.68 8.22
C ALA A 63 -15.13 6.35 8.99
N LEU A 64 -14.00 5.88 9.53
CA LEU A 64 -13.96 4.66 10.35
C LEU A 64 -14.73 4.86 11.67
N ARG A 65 -14.59 6.03 12.29
CA ARG A 65 -15.22 6.37 13.57
C ARG A 65 -16.74 6.44 13.49
N SER A 66 -17.29 6.88 12.36
CA SER A 66 -18.73 6.90 12.10
C SER A 66 -19.29 5.55 11.65
N SER A 67 -18.43 4.58 11.32
CA SER A 67 -18.84 3.26 10.87
C SER A 67 -19.53 2.46 11.99
N PRO A 68 -20.59 1.67 11.68
CA PRO A 68 -21.13 0.70 12.63
C PRO A 68 -20.10 -0.36 13.04
N GLN A 69 -19.04 -0.57 12.26
CA GLN A 69 -17.94 -1.51 12.56
C GLN A 69 -16.85 -0.91 13.47
N TRP A 70 -16.94 0.35 13.92
CA TRP A 70 -15.89 1.03 14.71
C TRP A 70 -15.36 0.21 15.90
N LYS A 71 -16.24 -0.53 16.59
CA LYS A 71 -15.88 -1.37 17.73
C LYS A 71 -15.10 -2.63 17.36
N GLU A 72 -14.89 -2.90 16.09
CA GLU A 72 -14.17 -4.07 15.57
C GLU A 72 -12.88 -3.67 14.86
N MET A 73 -12.46 -2.40 14.98
CA MET A 73 -11.35 -1.84 14.22
C MET A 73 -10.11 -1.58 15.08
N LEU A 74 -8.96 -1.87 14.50
CA LEU A 74 -7.65 -1.32 14.86
C LEU A 74 -7.13 -0.56 13.63
N LEU A 75 -7.10 0.76 13.72
CA LEU A 75 -6.43 1.60 12.73
C LEU A 75 -4.96 1.73 13.11
N VAL A 76 -4.08 1.35 12.19
CA VAL A 76 -2.63 1.53 12.29
C VAL A 76 -2.23 2.61 11.30
N ILE A 77 -1.68 3.72 11.80
CA ILE A 77 -1.10 4.79 10.98
C ILE A 77 0.41 4.68 11.14
N THR A 78 1.14 4.45 10.07
CA THR A 78 2.60 4.33 10.07
C THR A 78 3.16 5.04 8.85
N TYR A 79 4.48 5.21 8.84
CA TYR A 79 5.22 5.88 7.77
C TYR A 79 6.18 4.87 7.14
N ASP A 80 6.34 4.93 5.83
CA ASP A 80 7.24 4.05 5.09
C ASP A 80 8.71 4.35 5.41
N GLU A 81 9.04 5.63 5.62
CA GLU A 81 10.37 6.11 5.94
C GLU A 81 10.39 7.32 6.91
N HIS A 82 11.59 7.76 7.31
CA HIS A 82 11.81 8.74 8.38
C HIS A 82 11.85 10.22 7.94
N GLY A 83 11.82 10.52 6.65
CA GLY A 83 11.86 11.86 6.08
C GLY A 83 13.26 12.47 5.97
N GLY A 84 14.32 11.70 6.27
CA GLY A 84 15.71 12.22 6.28
C GLY A 84 16.06 13.07 7.50
N PHE A 85 15.16 13.19 8.48
CA PHE A 85 15.40 13.96 9.71
C PHE A 85 16.24 13.17 10.72
N TYR A 86 17.01 13.88 11.54
CA TYR A 86 17.78 13.26 12.61
C TYR A 86 16.87 12.60 13.65
N ASP A 87 17.15 11.34 13.95
CA ASP A 87 16.61 10.63 15.12
C ASP A 87 17.76 10.27 16.06
N HIS A 88 17.55 10.49 17.36
CA HIS A 88 18.58 10.29 18.37
C HIS A 88 18.76 8.84 18.82
N VAL A 89 17.85 7.94 18.45
CA VAL A 89 17.91 6.53 18.88
C VAL A 89 18.75 5.74 17.87
N PRO A 90 19.84 5.09 18.33
CA PRO A 90 20.62 4.21 17.47
C PRO A 90 19.75 3.07 16.93
N THR A 91 19.97 2.69 15.67
CA THR A 91 19.16 1.65 15.04
C THR A 91 19.46 0.27 15.64
N PRO A 92 18.43 -0.57 15.88
CA PRO A 92 18.64 -1.93 16.37
C PRO A 92 19.46 -2.79 15.41
N THR A 93 20.47 -3.48 15.94
CA THR A 93 21.38 -4.37 15.20
C THR A 93 21.56 -5.74 15.83
N THR A 94 21.08 -5.93 17.07
CA THR A 94 21.30 -7.17 17.82
C THR A 94 20.17 -8.16 17.56
N GLY A 95 20.52 -9.34 17.04
CA GLY A 95 19.56 -10.44 16.85
C GLY A 95 18.47 -10.15 15.81
N VAL A 96 18.70 -9.19 14.93
CA VAL A 96 17.80 -8.80 13.83
C VAL A 96 18.11 -9.73 12.63
N PRO A 97 17.27 -10.71 12.28
CA PRO A 97 17.61 -11.69 11.25
C PRO A 97 17.58 -11.08 9.84
N SER A 98 18.41 -11.51 8.89
CA SER A 98 18.11 -11.23 7.48
C SER A 98 16.76 -11.87 7.10
N PRO A 99 15.90 -11.25 6.26
CA PRO A 99 14.61 -11.81 5.90
C PRO A 99 14.70 -13.28 5.47
N ASP A 100 15.56 -13.63 4.52
CA ASP A 100 15.80 -15.03 4.10
C ASP A 100 17.26 -15.24 3.68
N ASP A 101 18.20 -14.74 4.50
CA ASP A 101 19.65 -14.75 4.22
C ASP A 101 20.02 -14.01 2.91
N ILE A 102 19.14 -13.12 2.44
CA ILE A 102 19.35 -12.29 1.26
C ILE A 102 20.44 -11.27 1.56
N VAL A 103 21.36 -11.10 0.61
CA VAL A 103 22.43 -10.13 0.66
C VAL A 103 22.32 -9.22 -0.55
N GLY A 104 22.47 -7.91 -0.33
CA GLY A 104 22.51 -6.91 -1.39
C GLY A 104 23.70 -7.13 -2.34
N PRO A 105 23.64 -6.55 -3.55
CA PRO A 105 24.71 -6.66 -4.52
C PRO A 105 25.99 -5.92 -4.09
N GLU A 106 27.05 -6.10 -4.86
CA GLU A 106 28.26 -5.27 -4.79
C GLU A 106 27.93 -3.76 -4.93
N PRO A 107 28.76 -2.86 -4.34
CA PRO A 107 29.99 -3.16 -3.59
C PRO A 107 29.76 -3.39 -2.08
N TYR A 108 28.54 -3.20 -1.59
CA TYR A 108 28.29 -3.09 -0.15
C TYR A 108 27.89 -4.41 0.53
N HIS A 109 27.37 -5.39 -0.22
CA HIS A 109 26.94 -6.68 0.31
C HIS A 109 26.08 -6.55 1.58
N PHE A 110 25.11 -5.64 1.54
CA PHE A 110 24.28 -5.33 2.69
C PHE A 110 23.45 -6.54 3.11
N LYS A 111 23.61 -7.02 4.34
CA LYS A 111 23.05 -8.30 4.80
C LYS A 111 21.60 -8.23 5.26
N PHE A 112 21.04 -7.03 5.38
CA PHE A 112 19.72 -6.79 5.96
C PHE A 112 19.57 -7.38 7.38
N ASP A 113 20.64 -7.41 8.16
CA ASP A 113 20.69 -7.93 9.55
C ASP A 113 20.60 -6.80 10.60
N ARG A 114 19.91 -5.71 10.24
CA ARG A 114 19.67 -4.53 11.09
C ARG A 114 18.39 -3.82 10.69
N LEU A 115 17.88 -2.97 11.57
CA LEU A 115 16.76 -2.08 11.27
C LEU A 115 17.24 -0.69 10.80
N GLY A 116 16.34 0.01 10.12
CA GLY A 116 16.51 1.40 9.71
C GLY A 116 16.23 2.40 10.84
N VAL A 117 16.16 3.67 10.47
CA VAL A 117 15.78 4.77 11.38
C VAL A 117 14.32 4.60 11.81
N ARG A 118 13.98 5.07 13.01
CA ARG A 118 12.61 5.01 13.53
C ARG A 118 11.66 5.83 12.65
N VAL A 119 10.43 5.32 12.55
CA VAL A 119 9.29 6.01 11.93
C VAL A 119 8.18 6.16 12.97
N PRO A 120 7.35 7.22 12.90
CA PRO A 120 6.18 7.34 13.75
C PRO A 120 5.19 6.18 13.49
N THR A 121 4.51 5.71 14.53
CA THR A 121 3.41 4.76 14.39
C THR A 121 2.37 5.01 15.46
N PHE A 122 1.10 5.07 15.04
CA PHE A 122 -0.06 5.31 15.90
C PHE A 122 -1.02 4.15 15.79
N PHE A 123 -1.54 3.74 16.95
CA PHE A 123 -2.60 2.74 17.04
C PHE A 123 -3.86 3.41 17.57
N VAL A 124 -4.95 3.28 16.82
CA VAL A 124 -6.20 3.96 17.11
C VAL A 124 -7.33 2.93 17.13
N SER A 125 -7.97 2.79 18.30
CA SER A 125 -9.05 1.83 18.51
C SER A 125 -9.83 2.19 19.79
N PRO A 126 -11.14 1.90 19.88
CA PRO A 126 -11.85 2.05 21.15
C PRO A 126 -11.35 1.10 22.24
N TRP A 127 -10.53 0.11 21.90
CA TRP A 127 -9.96 -0.84 22.86
C TRP A 127 -8.61 -0.44 23.44
N ILE A 128 -8.16 0.80 23.18
CA ILE A 128 -6.89 1.34 23.67
C ILE A 128 -7.17 2.48 24.67
N GLU A 129 -6.50 2.45 25.82
CA GLU A 129 -6.52 3.52 26.82
C GLU A 129 -5.93 4.82 26.21
N PRO A 130 -6.60 5.98 26.37
CA PRO A 130 -6.07 7.24 25.85
C PRO A 130 -4.71 7.57 26.49
N GLY A 131 -3.79 8.07 25.67
CA GLY A 131 -2.44 8.41 26.11
C GLY A 131 -1.51 7.20 26.32
N THR A 132 -1.90 6.01 25.86
CA THR A 132 -1.02 4.83 25.90
C THR A 132 0.23 5.07 25.05
N VAL A 133 1.41 4.86 25.64
CA VAL A 133 2.70 4.84 24.95
C VAL A 133 3.35 3.47 25.16
N ILE A 134 3.72 2.81 24.07
CA ILE A 134 4.39 1.51 24.09
C ILE A 134 5.80 1.71 23.56
N HIS A 135 6.80 1.48 24.40
CA HIS A 135 8.20 1.74 24.04
C HIS A 135 8.86 0.57 23.32
N ARG A 136 8.65 -0.66 23.81
CA ARG A 136 9.22 -1.89 23.24
C ARG A 136 8.23 -3.05 23.33
N PRO A 137 8.29 -4.00 22.39
CA PRO A 137 7.49 -5.21 22.47
C PRO A 137 8.04 -6.20 23.49
N LEU A 138 7.24 -7.22 23.80
CA LEU A 138 7.62 -8.30 24.74
C LEU A 138 8.19 -9.55 24.05
N GLY A 139 8.15 -9.62 22.72
CA GLY A 139 8.55 -10.81 21.98
C GLY A 139 8.20 -10.72 20.49
N PRO A 140 8.30 -11.83 19.74
CA PRO A 140 8.49 -13.20 20.22
C PRO A 140 9.88 -13.53 20.78
N TYR A 141 10.91 -12.74 20.48
CA TYR A 141 12.26 -12.88 21.01
C TYR A 141 12.62 -11.69 21.91
N PRO A 142 13.59 -11.82 22.84
CA PRO A 142 14.06 -10.69 23.66
C PRO A 142 14.61 -9.51 22.85
N THR A 143 15.01 -9.76 21.60
CA THR A 143 15.53 -8.74 20.68
C THR A 143 14.49 -8.21 19.71
N SER A 144 13.28 -8.76 19.68
CA SER A 144 12.22 -8.31 18.78
C SER A 144 11.92 -6.83 18.99
N GLU A 145 11.64 -6.13 17.90
CA GLU A 145 11.24 -4.73 17.88
C GLU A 145 9.94 -4.58 17.08
N PHE A 146 9.26 -3.43 17.24
CA PHE A 146 8.22 -3.03 16.29
C PHE A 146 8.88 -2.42 15.06
N GLU A 147 8.56 -2.96 13.89
CA GLU A 147 9.04 -2.50 12.58
C GLU A 147 8.04 -2.91 11.49
N HIS A 148 8.24 -2.54 10.22
CA HIS A 148 7.23 -2.74 9.16
C HIS A 148 6.74 -4.18 9.01
N SER A 149 7.60 -5.17 9.26
CA SER A 149 7.24 -6.60 9.20
C SER A 149 6.40 -7.07 10.40
N SER A 150 6.22 -6.22 11.42
CA SER A 150 5.21 -6.40 12.47
C SER A 150 3.78 -6.42 11.90
N ILE A 151 3.54 -5.74 10.76
CA ILE A 151 2.25 -5.75 10.06
C ILE A 151 1.94 -7.16 9.52
N PRO A 152 2.75 -7.76 8.61
CA PRO A 152 2.51 -9.11 8.14
C PRO A 152 2.59 -10.15 9.26
N ALA A 153 3.46 -9.99 10.27
CA ALA A 153 3.48 -10.86 11.45
C ALA A 153 2.14 -10.86 12.20
N THR A 154 1.55 -9.68 12.40
CA THR A 154 0.25 -9.52 13.04
C THR A 154 -0.87 -10.11 12.17
N VAL A 155 -0.86 -9.85 10.85
CA VAL A 155 -1.82 -10.44 9.90
C VAL A 155 -1.75 -11.97 9.94
N LYS A 156 -0.55 -12.55 9.88
CA LYS A 156 -0.32 -13.99 10.00
C LYS A 156 -1.01 -14.54 11.24
N LYS A 157 -0.83 -13.90 12.39
CA LYS A 157 -1.39 -14.37 13.66
C LYS A 157 -2.90 -14.19 13.77
N ILE A 158 -3.43 -13.01 13.41
CA ILE A 158 -4.88 -12.72 13.45
C ILE A 158 -5.67 -13.67 12.54
N PHE A 159 -5.15 -13.97 11.36
CA PHE A 159 -5.82 -14.86 10.39
C PHE A 159 -5.38 -16.32 10.49
N ASN A 160 -4.55 -16.67 11.48
CA ASN A 160 -4.01 -18.01 11.68
C ASN A 160 -3.43 -18.62 10.38
N LEU A 161 -2.65 -17.82 9.65
CA LEU A 161 -1.97 -18.28 8.44
C LEU A 161 -0.88 -19.29 8.81
N LYS A 162 -0.64 -20.25 7.91
CA LYS A 162 0.23 -21.41 8.16
C LYS A 162 1.65 -20.99 8.52
N GLU A 163 2.27 -20.22 7.65
CA GLU A 163 3.68 -19.84 7.75
C GLU A 163 3.83 -18.32 7.80
N PHE A 164 4.95 -17.86 8.35
CA PHE A 164 5.45 -16.51 8.13
C PHE A 164 6.00 -16.39 6.70
N LEU A 165 6.11 -15.17 6.19
CA LEU A 165 6.63 -14.91 4.85
C LEU A 165 8.15 -15.11 4.80
N THR A 166 8.85 -14.71 5.86
CA THR A 166 10.30 -14.66 5.99
C THR A 166 10.73 -14.91 7.45
N LYS A 167 12.04 -14.97 7.71
CA LYS A 167 12.57 -14.95 9.09
C LYS A 167 12.37 -13.60 9.78
N ARG A 168 12.24 -12.49 9.03
CA ARG A 168 12.07 -11.14 9.58
C ARG A 168 10.71 -10.97 10.24
N ASP A 169 9.62 -11.32 9.57
CA ASP A 169 8.27 -11.26 10.17
C ASP A 169 8.02 -12.37 11.19
N ALA A 170 8.71 -13.51 11.10
CA ALA A 170 8.72 -14.49 12.20
C ALA A 170 9.39 -13.97 13.49
N TRP A 171 10.33 -13.03 13.37
CA TRP A 171 11.03 -12.39 14.48
C TRP A 171 10.34 -11.10 14.96
N ALA A 172 9.64 -10.39 14.08
CA ALA A 172 8.98 -9.13 14.37
C ALA A 172 7.93 -9.26 15.48
N ALA A 173 7.76 -8.20 16.26
CA ALA A 173 6.70 -8.16 17.26
C ALA A 173 5.31 -8.03 16.63
N THR A 174 4.29 -8.55 17.30
CA THR A 174 2.89 -8.46 16.87
C THR A 174 2.11 -7.48 17.74
N PHE A 175 1.00 -6.95 17.21
CA PHE A 175 0.27 -5.84 17.85
C PHE A 175 -0.72 -6.25 18.96
N GLU A 176 -0.79 -7.52 19.39
CA GLU A 176 -1.83 -7.92 20.35
C GLU A 176 -1.67 -7.23 21.71
N GLY A 177 -0.44 -6.92 22.11
CA GLY A 177 -0.15 -6.18 23.34
C GLY A 177 -0.60 -4.72 23.31
N VAL A 178 -0.98 -4.19 22.14
CA VAL A 178 -1.47 -2.81 21.99
C VAL A 178 -2.88 -2.66 22.58
N ILE A 179 -3.70 -3.70 22.45
CA ILE A 179 -5.08 -3.69 22.95
C ILE A 179 -5.07 -3.93 24.46
N ASN A 180 -5.28 -2.88 25.24
CA ASN A 180 -5.08 -2.90 26.69
C ASN A 180 -6.38 -2.73 27.51
N ARG A 181 -7.55 -2.80 26.86
CA ARG A 181 -8.86 -2.70 27.53
C ARG A 181 -9.71 -3.95 27.37
N LYS A 182 -10.53 -4.23 28.39
CA LYS A 182 -11.55 -5.29 28.37
C LYS A 182 -12.90 -4.86 27.78
N ASN A 183 -13.18 -3.55 27.78
CA ASN A 183 -14.40 -2.97 27.24
C ASN A 183 -14.05 -1.78 26.33
N PRO A 184 -14.73 -1.62 25.19
CA PRO A 184 -14.48 -0.53 24.28
C PRO A 184 -14.88 0.80 24.93
N ARG A 185 -14.09 1.82 24.65
CA ARG A 185 -14.35 3.20 25.01
C ARG A 185 -15.57 3.74 24.27
N VAL A 186 -16.31 4.61 24.95
CA VAL A 186 -17.47 5.32 24.41
C VAL A 186 -17.19 6.80 24.16
N ASP A 187 -16.03 7.27 24.61
CA ASP A 187 -15.57 8.67 24.59
C ASP A 187 -14.57 8.96 23.46
N CYS A 188 -14.40 8.05 22.49
CA CYS A 188 -13.56 8.31 21.32
C CYS A 188 -14.09 9.53 20.54
N PRO A 189 -13.26 10.53 20.21
CA PRO A 189 -13.67 11.72 19.47
C PRO A 189 -14.44 11.35 18.20
N VAL A 190 -15.54 12.03 17.91
CA VAL A 190 -16.31 11.79 16.67
C VAL A 190 -15.66 12.54 15.50
N THR A 191 -15.10 13.71 15.78
CA THR A 191 -14.37 14.55 14.83
C THR A 191 -13.01 14.93 15.39
N LEU A 192 -12.04 15.15 14.50
CA LEU A 192 -10.72 15.69 14.81
C LEU A 192 -10.62 17.17 14.45
N PRO A 193 -9.67 17.93 15.02
CA PRO A 193 -9.42 19.32 14.63
C PRO A 193 -9.09 19.46 13.14
N GLU A 194 -9.46 20.59 12.54
CA GLU A 194 -9.05 20.91 11.16
C GLU A 194 -7.54 21.19 11.09
N PRO A 195 -6.80 20.52 10.20
CA PRO A 195 -5.39 20.81 9.98
C PRO A 195 -5.18 22.26 9.51
N VAL A 196 -4.17 22.91 10.07
CA VAL A 196 -3.76 24.25 9.64
C VAL A 196 -2.98 24.14 8.34
N LYS A 197 -3.36 24.91 7.32
CA LYS A 197 -2.64 24.97 6.04
C LYS A 197 -1.16 25.32 6.28
N MET A 198 -0.24 24.46 5.86
CA MET A 198 1.20 24.64 6.12
C MET A 198 1.93 25.22 4.91
N ARG A 199 1.52 24.85 3.68
CA ARG A 199 2.13 25.38 2.46
C ARG A 199 1.42 26.65 1.98
N PRO A 200 2.12 27.76 1.71
CA PRO A 200 1.48 28.97 1.21
C PRO A 200 1.14 28.90 -0.28
N THR A 201 1.81 28.04 -1.05
CA THR A 201 1.64 27.92 -2.51
C THR A 201 0.68 26.80 -2.89
N GLU A 202 0.15 26.88 -4.11
CA GLU A 202 -0.67 25.84 -4.73
C GLU A 202 0.17 24.66 -5.23
N ALA A 203 -0.53 23.61 -5.68
CA ALA A 203 0.07 22.46 -6.33
C ALA A 203 0.84 22.88 -7.60
N LYS A 204 1.99 22.24 -7.83
CA LYS A 204 2.89 22.59 -8.94
C LYS A 204 2.87 21.51 -10.03
N GLU A 205 1.72 21.34 -10.67
CA GLU A 205 1.51 20.26 -11.63
C GLU A 205 2.37 20.34 -12.91
N THR A 206 2.95 21.51 -13.21
CA THR A 206 3.89 21.74 -14.33
C THR A 206 5.37 21.62 -13.92
N ALA A 207 5.67 21.34 -12.65
CA ALA A 207 7.03 21.14 -12.18
C ALA A 207 7.65 19.85 -12.71
N LYS A 208 8.98 19.75 -12.60
CA LYS A 208 9.71 18.49 -12.79
C LYS A 208 9.35 17.51 -11.68
N LEU A 209 9.44 16.22 -11.99
CA LEU A 209 9.17 15.14 -11.04
C LEU A 209 10.20 15.11 -9.90
N SER A 210 9.72 14.83 -8.69
CA SER A 210 10.57 14.37 -7.59
C SER A 210 11.16 12.99 -7.92
N ASP A 211 12.22 12.57 -7.21
CA ASP A 211 12.80 11.24 -7.43
C ASP A 211 11.78 10.13 -7.15
N PHE A 212 10.98 10.28 -6.09
CA PHE A 212 9.88 9.36 -5.81
C PHE A 212 8.86 9.27 -6.96
N GLN A 213 8.43 10.40 -7.53
CA GLN A 213 7.52 10.40 -8.68
C GLN A 213 8.13 9.77 -9.93
N LYS A 214 9.45 9.92 -10.15
CA LYS A 214 10.16 9.24 -11.24
C LYS A 214 10.09 7.72 -11.07
N GLU A 215 10.31 7.21 -9.85
CA GLU A 215 10.22 5.78 -9.57
C GLU A 215 8.80 5.23 -9.81
N LEU A 216 7.75 5.98 -9.42
CA LEU A 216 6.37 5.62 -9.74
C LEU A 216 6.12 5.52 -11.25
N VAL A 217 6.64 6.46 -12.04
CA VAL A 217 6.55 6.39 -13.51
C VAL A 217 7.33 5.20 -14.07
N GLN A 218 8.54 4.94 -13.58
CA GLN A 218 9.34 3.80 -14.02
C GLN A 218 8.66 2.47 -13.70
N MET A 219 8.02 2.33 -12.54
CA MET A 219 7.21 1.17 -12.20
C MET A 219 6.01 1.02 -13.15
N ALA A 220 5.30 2.13 -13.43
CA ALA A 220 4.21 2.14 -14.41
C ALA A 220 4.70 1.78 -15.83
N ALA A 221 5.93 2.15 -16.19
CA ALA A 221 6.53 1.79 -17.47
C ALA A 221 6.81 0.29 -17.59
N VAL A 222 7.15 -0.38 -16.47
CA VAL A 222 7.25 -1.84 -16.44
C VAL A 222 5.88 -2.45 -16.75
N LEU A 223 4.82 -1.97 -16.08
CA LEU A 223 3.45 -2.43 -16.35
C LEU A 223 3.08 -2.25 -17.81
N ASN A 224 3.36 -1.09 -18.41
CA ASN A 224 3.04 -0.76 -19.80
C ASN A 224 3.87 -1.50 -20.86
N GLY A 225 4.97 -2.16 -20.47
CA GLY A 225 5.94 -2.75 -21.39
C GLY A 225 6.99 -1.76 -21.92
N ASP A 226 6.90 -0.48 -21.54
CA ASP A 226 7.79 0.60 -21.99
C ASP A 226 9.21 0.48 -21.43
N HIS A 227 9.42 -0.38 -20.42
CA HIS A 227 10.75 -0.76 -19.92
C HIS A 227 11.67 -1.37 -20.99
N LYS A 228 11.13 -1.78 -22.14
CA LYS A 228 11.87 -2.30 -23.30
C LYS A 228 12.36 -1.21 -24.26
N SER A 229 11.90 0.04 -24.11
CA SER A 229 12.34 1.17 -24.93
C SER A 229 13.70 1.69 -24.49
N ASP A 230 14.46 2.24 -25.44
CA ASP A 230 15.70 3.01 -25.24
C ASP A 230 15.53 4.29 -24.41
N MET A 231 14.29 4.64 -24.06
CA MET A 231 13.94 5.73 -23.16
C MET A 231 14.01 5.34 -21.67
N TYR A 232 13.90 4.06 -21.32
CA TYR A 232 13.90 3.59 -19.94
C TYR A 232 15.34 3.47 -19.36
N PRO A 233 15.55 3.70 -18.06
CA PRO A 233 14.60 4.29 -17.10
C PRO A 233 14.60 5.83 -17.13
N HIS A 234 15.74 6.46 -17.40
CA HIS A 234 15.94 7.87 -17.05
C HIS A 234 15.43 8.87 -18.10
N LYS A 235 15.52 8.58 -19.41
CA LYS A 235 15.06 9.54 -20.44
C LYS A 235 13.55 9.67 -20.46
N LEU A 236 12.83 8.60 -20.09
CA LEU A 236 11.37 8.57 -20.01
C LEU A 236 10.85 9.68 -19.09
N VAL A 237 11.49 9.84 -17.93
CA VAL A 237 11.02 10.75 -16.87
C VAL A 237 11.62 12.16 -16.96
N GLU A 238 12.68 12.36 -17.76
CA GLU A 238 13.50 13.59 -17.76
C GLU A 238 12.71 14.85 -18.11
N LYS A 239 11.71 14.73 -19.00
CA LYS A 239 10.93 15.85 -19.54
C LYS A 239 9.46 15.85 -19.12
N MET A 240 9.06 14.92 -18.26
CA MET A 240 7.68 14.85 -17.79
C MET A 240 7.42 15.93 -16.73
N THR A 241 6.28 16.58 -16.87
CA THR A 241 5.66 17.34 -15.78
C THR A 241 4.93 16.41 -14.80
N VAL A 242 4.67 16.88 -13.58
CA VAL A 242 3.87 16.16 -12.57
C VAL A 242 2.51 15.73 -13.13
N ALA A 243 1.82 16.61 -13.89
CA ALA A 243 0.54 16.32 -14.53
C ALA A 243 0.65 15.19 -15.58
N GLU A 244 1.68 15.22 -16.43
CA GLU A 244 1.91 14.18 -17.45
C GLU A 244 2.24 12.83 -16.82
N ALA A 245 3.07 12.83 -15.76
CA ALA A 245 3.40 11.63 -15.01
C ALA A 245 2.17 11.03 -14.33
N ALA A 246 1.34 11.85 -13.68
CA ALA A 246 0.10 11.40 -13.07
C ALA A 246 -0.84 10.76 -14.10
N LYS A 247 -0.97 11.38 -15.28
CA LYS A 247 -1.76 10.81 -16.39
C LYS A 247 -1.18 9.50 -16.89
N TYR A 248 0.14 9.41 -17.03
CA TYR A 248 0.84 8.21 -17.48
C TYR A 248 0.64 7.04 -16.50
N VAL A 249 0.87 7.26 -15.21
CA VAL A 249 0.72 6.23 -14.16
C VAL A 249 -0.72 5.75 -14.07
N ASN A 250 -1.70 6.67 -14.04
CA ASN A 250 -3.12 6.31 -14.03
C ASN A 250 -3.52 5.54 -15.30
N GLY A 251 -3.01 5.94 -16.46
CA GLY A 251 -3.23 5.24 -17.72
C GLY A 251 -2.68 3.81 -17.70
N ALA A 252 -1.46 3.63 -17.17
CA ALA A 252 -0.83 2.32 -17.02
C ALA A 252 -1.64 1.40 -16.10
N PHE A 253 -2.07 1.92 -14.95
CA PHE A 253 -2.89 1.18 -14.00
C PHE A 253 -4.24 0.77 -14.59
N ASN A 254 -4.93 1.69 -15.27
CA ASN A 254 -6.22 1.38 -15.92
C ASN A 254 -6.06 0.31 -17.01
N LYS A 255 -5.03 0.42 -17.86
CA LYS A 255 -4.73 -0.58 -18.88
C LYS A 255 -4.42 -1.94 -18.26
N PHE A 256 -3.66 -1.95 -17.16
CA PHE A 256 -3.40 -3.17 -16.39
C PHE A 256 -4.69 -3.80 -15.84
N CYS A 257 -5.60 -2.99 -15.30
CA CYS A 257 -6.90 -3.46 -14.82
C CYS A 257 -7.75 -4.06 -15.96
N ASP A 258 -7.83 -3.38 -17.10
CA ASP A 258 -8.60 -3.84 -18.27
C ASP A 258 -8.09 -5.18 -18.80
N GLU A 259 -6.78 -5.35 -18.95
CA GLU A 259 -6.19 -6.61 -19.41
C GLU A 259 -6.38 -7.72 -18.38
N CYS A 260 -6.29 -7.42 -17.09
CA CYS A 260 -6.61 -8.38 -16.03
C CYS A 260 -8.07 -8.89 -16.09
N GLN A 261 -9.02 -8.05 -16.50
CA GLN A 261 -10.42 -8.44 -16.68
C GLN A 261 -10.63 -9.29 -17.95
N ARG A 262 -9.93 -8.96 -19.05
CA ARG A 262 -10.02 -9.68 -20.33
C ARG A 262 -9.37 -11.05 -20.31
N GLY A 263 -8.26 -11.20 -19.58
CA GLY A 263 -7.36 -12.35 -19.68
C GLY A 263 -7.79 -13.66 -19.02
N GLY A 264 -8.90 -13.71 -18.26
CA GLY A 264 -9.38 -14.97 -17.63
C GLY A 264 -8.30 -15.72 -16.83
N ILE A 265 -7.50 -14.98 -16.07
CA ILE A 265 -6.12 -15.39 -15.72
C ILE A 265 -6.07 -16.38 -14.54
N HIS A 266 -5.25 -17.44 -14.71
CA HIS A 266 -4.86 -18.43 -13.69
C HIS A 266 -4.16 -17.78 -12.47
N GLU A 267 -4.14 -18.48 -11.33
CA GLU A 267 -3.96 -17.93 -9.97
C GLU A 267 -2.65 -17.16 -9.66
N SER A 268 -1.67 -17.07 -10.57
CA SER A 268 -0.35 -16.45 -10.27
C SER A 268 0.36 -15.75 -11.45
N GLU A 269 -0.30 -15.50 -12.58
CA GLU A 269 0.36 -14.83 -13.72
C GLU A 269 0.41 -13.30 -13.57
N ILE A 270 1.62 -12.73 -13.72
CA ILE A 270 1.85 -11.30 -13.86
C ILE A 270 1.45 -10.91 -15.30
N VAL A 271 0.49 -10.00 -15.44
CA VAL A 271 0.12 -9.43 -16.73
C VAL A 271 1.21 -8.47 -17.18
N GLU A 272 2.00 -8.89 -18.15
CA GLU A 272 2.95 -8.03 -18.85
C GLU A 272 2.24 -7.41 -20.07
N LEU A 273 1.91 -6.11 -20.02
CA LEU A 273 1.27 -5.42 -21.14
C LEU A 273 2.27 -5.36 -22.30
N GLY A 274 2.09 -6.20 -23.31
CA GLY A 274 3.00 -6.24 -24.48
C GLY A 274 3.33 -7.63 -25.00
N LYS A 275 3.03 -8.71 -24.26
CA LYS A 275 2.94 -10.03 -24.88
C LYS A 275 1.64 -10.10 -25.68
N GLN A 276 1.73 -10.29 -26.99
CA GLN A 276 0.59 -10.82 -27.73
C GLN A 276 0.31 -12.20 -27.12
N VAL A 277 -0.77 -12.31 -26.34
CA VAL A 277 -1.29 -13.61 -25.97
C VAL A 277 -1.72 -14.26 -27.30
N GLU A 278 -0.95 -15.25 -27.76
CA GLU A 278 -1.42 -16.13 -28.83
C GLU A 278 -2.71 -16.76 -28.34
N ARG A 279 -3.84 -16.26 -28.85
CA ARG A 279 -5.13 -16.86 -28.59
C ARG A 279 -5.05 -18.31 -29.05
N PRO A 280 -5.50 -19.30 -28.26
CA PRO A 280 -5.79 -20.61 -28.81
C PRO A 280 -6.75 -20.36 -29.97
N LYS A 281 -6.40 -20.80 -31.18
CA LYS A 281 -7.30 -20.70 -32.34
C LYS A 281 -8.60 -21.39 -31.96
N GLY A 282 -9.60 -20.60 -31.56
CA GLY A 282 -10.94 -21.09 -31.32
C GLY A 282 -11.38 -21.79 -32.59
N ARG A 283 -11.71 -23.08 -32.50
CA ARG A 283 -12.28 -23.79 -33.64
C ARG A 283 -13.50 -22.99 -34.10
N SER A 284 -13.48 -22.63 -35.38
CA SER A 284 -14.55 -21.87 -36.04
C SER A 284 -15.92 -22.38 -35.63
N PHE A 285 -16.88 -21.46 -35.47
CA PHE A 285 -18.30 -21.73 -35.20
C PHE A 285 -18.88 -22.81 -36.14
N ILE A 286 -18.35 -22.89 -37.36
CA ILE A 286 -18.70 -23.90 -38.37
C ILE A 286 -18.39 -25.33 -37.88
N TYR A 287 -17.31 -25.54 -37.13
CA TYR A 287 -16.96 -26.88 -36.60
C TYR A 287 -17.89 -27.35 -35.47
N LYS A 288 -18.53 -26.43 -34.73
CA LYS A 288 -19.57 -26.78 -33.75
C LYS A 288 -20.92 -27.03 -34.40
N PHE A 289 -21.24 -26.33 -35.49
CA PHE A 289 -22.52 -26.48 -36.18
C PHE A 289 -22.65 -27.81 -36.93
N PHE A 290 -21.56 -28.31 -37.54
CA PHE A 290 -21.58 -29.58 -38.28
C PHE A 290 -21.48 -30.84 -37.41
N LYS A 291 -21.17 -30.72 -36.12
CA LYS A 291 -21.13 -31.88 -35.21
C LYS A 291 -22.51 -32.28 -34.65
N CYS A 292 -23.52 -31.42 -34.79
CA CYS A 292 -24.91 -31.69 -34.39
C CYS A 292 -25.79 -32.24 -35.52
N LEU A 293 -25.28 -32.33 -36.77
CA LEU A 293 -26.05 -32.76 -37.94
C LEU A 293 -25.73 -34.19 -38.42
N VAL A 294 -24.83 -34.90 -37.74
CA VAL A 294 -24.47 -36.30 -38.07
C VAL A 294 -24.58 -37.15 -36.81
N CYS A 295 -25.80 -37.28 -36.28
CA CYS A 295 -26.21 -38.29 -35.30
C CYS A 295 -27.74 -38.47 -35.41
N HIS A 296 -28.20 -39.00 -36.54
CA HIS A 296 -29.47 -39.72 -36.66
C HIS A 296 -29.32 -40.69 -37.83
N ASP A 297 -28.89 -41.91 -37.50
CA ASP A 297 -29.45 -43.21 -37.92
C ASP A 297 -28.68 -44.32 -37.19
#